data_AF-A0A524BL26-F1
#
_entry.id   AF-A0A524BL26-F1
#
_cell.length_a   1.000
_cell.length_b   1.000
_cell.length_c   1.000
_cell.angle_alpha   90.00
_cell.angle_beta   90.00
_cell.angle_gamma   90.00
#
_symmetry.space_group_name_H-M   'P 1'
#
loop_
_entity.id
_entity.type
_entity.pdbx_description
1 polymer ?
#
loop_
_entity_poly.entity_id
_entity_poly.type
_entity_poly.pdbx_seq_one_letter_code
_entity_poly.pdbx_strand_id
1 'polypeptide(L)'
;MARTADLQIYGLTGLLRDLRRLPKEASDELRTSSKEIATRYMVPAYKAAAMNAGPWGPAIAATVRAKRDRVPAVSIGSNRRGAFSGGASPTMVRYPSHAGTRGKSGAAGTLPPAFGAGTGWMHSMGRYKGDALREWLSAVDRIKRKFERGA
;
A
#
# COMPACT_ATOMS: atom_id res chain seq x y z
N MET A 1 8.28 -5.95 23.89
CA MET A 1 8.10 -5.18 22.63
C MET A 1 8.29 -6.12 21.45
N ALA A 2 7.26 -6.38 20.64
CA ALA A 2 7.37 -7.26 19.48
C ALA A 2 8.09 -6.52 18.34
N ARG A 3 9.35 -6.89 18.07
CA ARG A 3 10.08 -6.44 16.87
C ARG A 3 9.33 -6.99 15.67
N THR A 4 8.81 -6.10 14.81
CA THR A 4 8.29 -6.50 13.51
C THR A 4 9.51 -6.99 12.72
N ALA A 5 9.70 -8.30 12.64
CA ALA A 5 10.78 -8.87 11.86
C ALA A 5 10.64 -8.36 10.43
N ASP A 6 11.70 -7.72 9.92
CA ASP A 6 11.77 -7.34 8.52
C ASP A 6 11.78 -8.63 7.70
N LEU A 7 10.62 -8.96 7.15
CA LEU A 7 10.39 -10.16 6.37
C LEU A 7 11.07 -9.96 5.01
N GLN A 8 12.33 -10.37 4.91
CA GLN A 8 13.09 -10.31 3.67
C GLN A 8 12.71 -11.49 2.77
N ILE A 9 12.18 -11.18 1.59
CA ILE A 9 11.86 -12.17 0.56
C ILE A 9 13.04 -12.25 -0.41
N TYR A 10 13.83 -13.32 -0.31
CA TYR A 10 14.86 -13.63 -1.30
C TYR A 10 14.19 -14.10 -2.60
N GLY A 11 14.72 -13.68 -3.76
CA GLY A 11 14.20 -14.09 -5.06
C GLY A 11 12.91 -13.39 -5.52
N LEU A 12 12.51 -12.26 -4.90
CA LEU A 12 11.30 -11.50 -5.26
C LEU A 12 11.22 -11.17 -6.77
N THR A 13 12.33 -10.78 -7.39
CA THR A 13 12.37 -10.48 -8.83
C THR A 13 12.06 -11.71 -9.69
N GLY A 14 12.57 -12.87 -9.30
CA GLY A 14 12.29 -14.15 -9.96
C GLY A 14 10.82 -14.52 -9.79
N LEU A 15 10.32 -14.49 -8.55
CA LEU A 15 8.92 -14.72 -8.23
C LEU A 15 7.99 -13.81 -9.05
N LEU A 16 8.24 -12.50 -9.10
CA LEU A 16 7.42 -11.56 -9.88
C LEU A 16 7.46 -11.85 -11.37
N ARG A 17 8.58 -12.36 -11.90
CA ARG A 17 8.69 -12.80 -13.29
C ARG A 17 7.88 -14.06 -13.53
N ASP A 18 7.93 -15.03 -12.63
CA ASP A 18 7.22 -16.30 -12.76
C ASP A 18 5.71 -16.11 -12.61
N LEU A 19 5.27 -15.25 -11.69
CA LEU A 19 3.86 -14.86 -11.58
C LEU A 19 3.30 -14.22 -12.86
N ARG A 20 4.15 -13.63 -13.71
CA ARG A 20 3.72 -13.12 -15.03
C ARG A 20 3.48 -14.21 -16.06
N ARG A 21 4.09 -15.38 -15.89
CA ARG A 21 3.97 -16.54 -16.78
C ARG A 21 2.75 -17.41 -16.49
N LEU A 22 2.03 -17.13 -15.40
CA LEU A 22 0.79 -17.84 -15.07
C LEU A 22 -0.23 -17.76 -16.21
N PRO A 23 -1.00 -18.84 -16.46
CA PRO A 23 -2.15 -18.81 -17.36
C PRO A 23 -3.12 -17.67 -17.01
N LYS A 24 -3.84 -17.16 -18.01
CA LYS A 24 -4.72 -15.98 -17.86
C LYS A 24 -5.70 -16.13 -16.69
N GLU A 25 -6.34 -17.29 -16.59
CA GLU A 25 -7.30 -17.62 -15.53
C GLU A 25 -6.66 -17.64 -14.15
N ALA A 26 -5.54 -18.36 -13.97
CA ALA A 26 -4.79 -18.40 -12.72
C ALA A 26 -4.32 -16.99 -12.30
N SER A 27 -3.84 -16.21 -13.27
CA SER A 27 -3.39 -14.85 -13.04
C SER A 27 -4.54 -13.91 -12.67
N ASP A 28 -5.76 -14.14 -13.15
CA ASP A 28 -6.93 -13.33 -12.78
C ASP A 28 -7.50 -13.70 -11.43
N GLU A 29 -7.55 -15.00 -11.09
CA GLU A 29 -7.92 -15.47 -9.76
C GLU A 29 -6.97 -14.93 -8.69
N LEU A 30 -5.65 -15.01 -8.94
CA LEU A 30 -4.64 -14.49 -8.03
C LEU A 30 -4.76 -12.97 -7.83
N ARG A 31 -5.07 -12.23 -8.89
CA ARG A 31 -5.28 -10.78 -8.82
C ARG A 31 -6.50 -10.40 -7.99
N THR A 32 -7.57 -11.17 -8.12
CA THR A 32 -8.80 -10.95 -7.35
C THR A 32 -8.56 -11.25 -5.88
N SER A 33 -8.00 -12.41 -5.55
CA SER A 33 -7.66 -12.76 -4.16
C SER A 33 -6.69 -11.76 -3.53
N SER A 34 -5.65 -11.33 -4.26
CA SER A 34 -4.70 -10.34 -3.76
C SER A 34 -5.36 -8.99 -3.45
N LYS A 35 -6.32 -8.55 -4.27
CA LYS A 35 -7.10 -7.33 -4.02
C LYS A 35 -7.97 -7.47 -2.76
N GLU A 36 -8.61 -8.62 -2.57
CA GLU A 36 -9.45 -8.88 -1.39
C GLU A 36 -8.63 -8.91 -0.09
N ILE A 37 -7.46 -9.55 -0.13
CA ILE A 37 -6.51 -9.56 1.00
C ILE A 37 -6.04 -8.13 1.30
N ALA A 38 -5.63 -7.37 0.28
CA ALA A 38 -5.21 -5.99 0.47
C ALA A 38 -6.36 -5.12 1.02
N THR A 39 -7.60 -5.36 0.59
CA THR A 39 -8.79 -4.64 1.08
C THR A 39 -9.07 -4.92 2.55
N ARG A 40 -8.92 -6.16 3.00
CA ARG A 40 -9.18 -6.56 4.39
C ARG A 40 -8.09 -6.14 5.36
N TYR A 41 -6.82 -6.34 5.00
CA TYR A 41 -5.71 -6.20 5.93
C TYR A 41 -4.91 -4.91 5.73
N MET A 42 -4.59 -4.58 4.48
CA MET A 42 -3.67 -3.49 4.19
C MET A 42 -4.39 -2.14 4.19
N VAL A 43 -5.55 -2.03 3.54
CA VAL A 43 -6.28 -0.76 3.43
C VAL A 43 -6.62 -0.17 4.81
N PRO A 44 -7.18 -0.92 5.78
CA PRO A 44 -7.45 -0.39 7.11
C PRO A 44 -6.17 0.05 7.84
N ALA A 45 -5.09 -0.74 7.74
CA ALA A 45 -3.81 -0.41 8.36
C ALA A 45 -3.22 0.90 7.80
N TYR A 46 -3.25 1.09 6.47
CA TYR A 46 -2.77 2.32 5.85
C TYR A 46 -3.67 3.53 6.12
N LYS A 47 -5.00 3.32 6.23
CA LYS A 47 -5.91 4.39 6.66
C LYS A 47 -5.65 4.82 8.10
N ALA A 48 -5.49 3.87 9.01
CA ALA A 48 -5.14 4.16 10.40
C ALA A 48 -3.78 4.88 10.51
N ALA A 49 -2.78 4.43 9.75
CA ALA A 49 -1.47 5.09 9.68
C ALA A 49 -1.59 6.51 9.12
N ALA A 50 -2.44 6.73 8.11
CA ALA A 50 -2.67 8.06 7.54
C ALA A 50 -3.23 9.04 8.58
N MET A 51 -4.03 8.60 9.54
CA MET A 51 -4.55 9.47 10.60
C MET A 51 -3.44 10.10 11.47
N ASN A 52 -2.24 9.52 11.52
CA ASN A 52 -1.09 10.08 12.23
C ASN A 52 -0.45 11.28 11.49
N ALA A 53 -0.91 11.63 10.29
CA ALA A 53 -0.49 12.83 9.55
C ALA A 53 -1.14 14.13 10.05
N GLY A 54 -1.82 14.13 11.21
CA GLY A 54 -2.50 15.30 11.73
C GLY A 54 -3.64 15.75 10.81
N PRO A 55 -3.79 17.06 10.51
CA PRO A 55 -4.96 17.60 9.79
C PRO A 55 -5.12 17.05 8.37
N TRP A 56 -4.06 16.50 7.77
CA TRP A 56 -4.12 15.93 6.41
C TRP A 56 -4.50 14.44 6.38
N GLY A 57 -4.51 13.78 7.54
CA GLY A 57 -4.75 12.35 7.65
C GLY A 57 -6.05 11.87 7.00
N PRO A 58 -7.21 12.53 7.25
CA PRO A 58 -8.48 12.14 6.63
C PRO A 58 -8.45 12.14 5.11
N ALA A 59 -7.86 13.18 4.51
CA ALA A 59 -7.79 13.31 3.05
C ALA A 59 -6.82 12.30 2.43
N ILE A 60 -5.70 11.98 3.11
CA ILE A 60 -4.81 10.90 2.65
C ILE A 60 -5.50 9.53 2.80
N ALA A 61 -6.14 9.26 3.94
CA ALA A 61 -6.89 8.03 4.20
C ALA A 61 -8.01 7.81 3.16
N ALA A 62 -8.67 8.89 2.73
CA ALA A 62 -9.68 8.87 1.69
C ALA A 62 -9.14 8.41 0.32
N THR A 63 -7.83 8.48 0.07
CA THR A 63 -7.21 8.00 -1.19
C THR A 63 -6.67 6.58 -1.15
N VAL A 64 -6.62 5.95 0.03
CA VAL A 64 -6.08 4.59 0.18
C VAL A 64 -7.02 3.59 -0.51
N ARG A 65 -6.51 2.85 -1.50
CA ARG A 65 -7.28 1.85 -2.28
C ARG A 65 -6.45 0.59 -2.52
N ALA A 66 -7.09 -0.58 -2.44
CA ALA A 66 -6.45 -1.83 -2.84
C ALA A 66 -6.22 -1.86 -4.37
N LYS A 67 -5.04 -2.32 -4.77
CA LYS A 67 -4.69 -2.51 -6.18
C LYS A 67 -5.00 -3.95 -6.60
N ARG A 68 -5.49 -4.11 -7.83
CA ARG A 68 -5.62 -5.42 -8.47
C ARG A 68 -4.29 -5.83 -9.07
N ASP A 69 -3.50 -6.60 -8.33
CA ASP A 69 -2.16 -7.05 -8.73
C ASP A 69 -1.94 -8.50 -8.27
N ARG A 70 -0.89 -9.17 -8.75
CA ARG A 70 -0.60 -10.60 -8.43
C ARG A 70 -0.08 -10.81 -7.01
N VAL A 71 0.24 -9.72 -6.32
CA VAL A 71 0.65 -9.66 -4.92
C VAL A 71 -0.23 -8.59 -4.23
N PRO A 72 -0.63 -8.76 -2.96
CA PRO A 72 -1.41 -7.76 -2.25
C PRO A 72 -0.71 -6.41 -2.24
N ALA A 73 -1.36 -5.40 -2.79
CA ALA A 73 -0.80 -4.07 -2.96
C ALA A 73 -1.86 -2.99 -2.72
N VAL A 74 -1.39 -1.81 -2.29
CA VAL A 74 -2.24 -0.65 -2.01
C VAL A 74 -1.70 0.56 -2.78
N SER A 75 -2.61 1.33 -3.36
CA SER A 75 -2.35 2.66 -3.91
C SER A 75 -2.73 3.72 -2.88
N ILE A 76 -1.89 4.73 -2.73
CA ILE A 76 -2.09 5.85 -1.80
C ILE A 76 -1.76 7.14 -2.54
N GLY A 77 -2.66 8.11 -2.45
CA GLY A 77 -2.56 9.36 -3.18
C GLY A 77 -3.44 9.41 -4.41
N SER A 78 -3.68 10.64 -4.87
CA SER A 78 -4.44 10.97 -6.06
C SER A 78 -3.85 12.26 -6.62
N ASN A 79 -3.81 12.37 -7.95
CA ASN A 79 -3.41 13.61 -8.61
C ASN A 79 -4.57 14.60 -8.76
N ARG A 80 -5.76 14.24 -8.26
CA ARG A 80 -6.92 15.14 -8.21
C ARG A 80 -6.60 16.32 -7.31
N ARG A 81 -6.59 17.52 -7.91
CA ARG A 81 -6.38 18.79 -7.22
C ARG A 81 -7.67 19.23 -6.52
N GLY A 82 -7.55 20.03 -5.47
CA GLY A 82 -8.70 20.60 -4.73
C GLY A 82 -9.22 19.76 -3.55
N ALA A 83 -8.50 18.71 -3.15
CA ALA A 83 -8.79 17.99 -1.90
C ALA A 83 -8.34 18.77 -0.65
N PHE A 84 -7.56 19.84 -0.83
CA PHE A 84 -7.03 20.69 0.22
C PHE A 84 -7.17 22.17 -0.19
N SER A 85 -7.24 23.07 0.79
CA SER A 85 -7.18 24.51 0.55
C SER A 85 -5.87 24.86 -0.17
N GLY A 86 -5.96 25.70 -1.23
CA GLY A 86 -4.81 26.05 -2.07
C GLY A 86 -4.53 25.10 -3.25
N GLY A 87 -5.39 24.10 -3.51
CA GLY A 87 -5.33 23.30 -4.74
C GLY A 87 -4.31 22.15 -4.72
N ALA A 88 -3.69 21.87 -3.56
CA ALA A 88 -2.79 20.73 -3.41
C ALA A 88 -3.51 19.39 -3.64
N SER A 89 -2.78 18.41 -4.17
CA SER A 89 -3.27 17.04 -4.33
C SER A 89 -2.84 16.16 -3.14
N PRO A 90 -3.56 15.07 -2.84
CA PRO A 90 -3.14 14.10 -1.82
C PRO A 90 -1.73 13.54 -2.03
N THR A 91 -1.24 13.48 -3.27
CA THR A 91 0.16 13.12 -3.56
C THR A 91 1.16 14.19 -3.08
N MET A 92 0.81 15.48 -3.24
CA MET A 92 1.62 16.62 -2.76
C MET A 92 1.62 16.78 -1.25
N VAL A 93 0.62 16.23 -0.57
CA VAL A 93 0.52 16.27 0.90
C VAL A 93 1.11 15.00 1.54
N ARG A 94 1.15 13.88 0.80
CA ARG A 94 1.89 12.67 1.18
C ARG A 94 3.39 12.93 1.38
N TYR A 95 3.95 13.89 0.62
CA TYR A 95 5.33 14.36 0.73
C TYR A 95 5.28 15.89 0.86
N PRO A 96 5.45 16.47 2.06
CA PRO A 96 4.93 17.79 2.40
C PRO A 96 5.36 18.88 1.41
N SER A 97 4.40 19.30 0.58
CA SER A 97 4.42 20.57 -0.14
C SER A 97 3.07 21.25 0.12
N HIS A 98 2.98 21.89 1.29
CA HIS A 98 1.74 22.34 1.92
C HIS A 98 0.87 23.29 1.06
N ALA A 99 1.36 23.84 -0.04
CA ALA A 99 0.62 24.87 -0.79
C ALA A 99 0.63 24.71 -2.32
N GLY A 100 1.11 23.59 -2.89
CA GLY A 100 1.24 23.46 -4.35
C GLY A 100 2.15 24.52 -5.01
N THR A 101 2.79 25.38 -4.22
CA THR A 101 3.76 26.38 -4.67
C THR A 101 5.12 25.72 -4.71
N ARG A 102 5.69 25.57 -5.91
CA ARG A 102 7.11 25.23 -6.06
C ARG A 102 7.93 26.30 -5.32
N GLY A 103 8.60 25.93 -4.23
CA GLY A 103 9.71 26.72 -3.68
C GLY A 103 9.52 27.47 -2.36
N LYS A 104 8.39 27.37 -1.63
CA LYS A 104 8.28 27.97 -0.27
C LYS A 104 7.70 26.97 0.74
N SER A 105 8.59 26.24 1.39
CA SER A 105 8.29 25.27 2.45
C SER A 105 7.82 25.98 3.72
N GLY A 106 6.56 26.41 3.79
CA GLY A 106 5.97 27.03 4.98
C GLY A 106 5.73 26.09 6.19
N ALA A 107 6.35 24.91 6.20
CA ALA A 107 6.20 23.90 7.25
C ALA A 107 7.54 23.55 7.95
N ALA A 108 8.52 24.46 7.89
CA ALA A 108 9.71 24.35 8.72
C ALA A 108 9.31 24.58 10.19
N GLY A 109 8.96 23.51 10.90
CA GLY A 109 8.68 23.51 12.35
C GLY A 109 7.34 22.92 12.79
N THR A 110 6.38 22.71 11.88
CA THR A 110 5.00 22.24 12.18
C THR A 110 4.63 20.91 11.52
N LEU A 111 5.63 20.21 10.96
CA LEU A 111 5.40 18.89 10.38
C LEU A 111 5.18 17.85 11.49
N PRO A 112 4.05 17.11 11.47
CA PRO A 112 3.84 15.97 12.34
C PRO A 112 5.03 15.01 12.29
N PRO A 113 5.36 14.33 13.41
CA PRO A 113 6.47 13.38 13.47
C PRO A 113 6.45 12.32 12.36
N ALA A 114 5.25 11.98 11.87
CA ALA A 114 5.05 11.13 10.70
C ALA A 114 5.89 11.55 9.49
N PHE A 115 6.01 12.85 9.20
CA PHE A 115 6.78 13.33 8.03
C PHE A 115 8.28 13.50 8.31
N GLY A 116 8.69 13.53 9.59
CA GLY A 116 10.10 13.60 9.99
C GLY A 116 10.90 12.33 9.65
N ALA A 117 10.22 11.21 9.42
CA ALA A 117 10.84 9.95 9.01
C ALA A 117 11.17 9.86 7.50
N GLY A 118 11.00 10.95 6.74
CA GLY A 118 11.33 11.02 5.31
C GLY A 118 10.30 10.35 4.38
N THR A 119 10.71 10.08 3.13
CA THR A 119 9.87 9.42 2.13
C THR A 119 9.68 7.95 2.50
N GLY A 120 8.49 7.59 3.01
CA GLY A 120 8.19 6.18 3.32
C GLY A 120 7.67 5.91 4.72
N TRP A 121 7.40 6.94 5.52
CA TRP A 121 6.90 6.84 6.90
C TRP A 121 5.64 5.97 7.12
N MET A 122 4.86 5.70 6.07
CA MET A 122 3.72 4.77 6.13
C MET A 122 4.11 3.28 5.98
N HIS A 123 5.31 2.96 5.49
CA HIS A 123 5.74 1.58 5.23
C HIS A 123 6.12 0.82 6.52
N SER A 124 6.47 1.54 7.58
CA SER A 124 6.86 0.99 8.89
C SER A 124 5.68 0.61 9.79
N MET A 125 4.44 0.96 9.40
CA MET A 125 3.30 1.02 10.34
C MET A 125 2.42 -0.24 10.39
N GLY A 126 2.76 -1.33 9.69
CA GLY A 126 1.84 -2.45 9.48
C GLY A 126 2.11 -3.73 10.26
N ARG A 127 1.32 -4.01 11.31
CA ARG A 127 1.19 -5.37 11.90
C ARG A 127 0.49 -6.38 10.99
N TYR A 128 -0.04 -5.93 9.84
CA TYR A 128 -0.77 -6.75 8.88
C TYR A 128 0.10 -7.74 8.09
N LYS A 129 1.44 -7.53 8.07
CA LYS A 129 2.35 -8.22 7.14
C LYS A 129 2.27 -9.75 7.26
N GLY A 130 2.15 -10.28 8.49
CA GLY A 130 2.08 -11.72 8.74
C GLY A 130 0.78 -12.35 8.24
N ASP A 131 -0.37 -11.77 8.59
CA ASP A 131 -1.69 -12.29 8.22
C ASP A 131 -1.93 -12.19 6.71
N ALA A 132 -1.62 -11.04 6.11
CA ALA A 132 -1.77 -10.84 4.68
C ALA A 132 -0.87 -11.79 3.87
N LEU A 133 0.35 -12.06 4.33
CA LEU A 133 1.26 -12.98 3.66
C LEU A 133 0.78 -14.43 3.77
N ARG A 134 0.36 -14.86 4.96
CA ARG A 134 -0.18 -16.23 5.16
C ARG A 134 -1.39 -16.48 4.28
N GLU A 135 -2.31 -15.53 4.22
CA GLU A 135 -3.51 -15.71 3.40
C GLU A 135 -3.19 -15.68 1.90
N TRP A 136 -2.23 -14.85 1.48
CA TRP A 136 -1.78 -14.84 0.09
C TRP A 136 -1.12 -16.17 -0.31
N LEU A 137 -0.28 -16.76 0.55
CA LEU A 137 0.30 -18.08 0.32
C LEU A 137 -0.79 -19.16 0.20
N SER A 138 -1.80 -19.14 1.07
CA SER A 138 -2.95 -20.04 0.98
C SER A 138 -3.73 -19.90 -0.34
N ALA A 139 -3.90 -18.66 -0.82
CA ALA A 139 -4.54 -18.40 -2.11
C ALA A 139 -3.69 -18.96 -3.28
N VAL A 140 -2.37 -18.79 -3.24
CA VAL A 140 -1.44 -19.36 -4.22
C VAL A 140 -1.54 -20.89 -4.23
N ASP A 141 -1.52 -21.54 -3.07
CA ASP A 141 -1.63 -22.99 -2.96
C ASP A 141 -2.96 -23.52 -3.48
N ARG A 142 -4.06 -22.80 -3.22
CA ARG A 142 -5.38 -23.14 -3.75
C ARG A 142 -5.40 -23.09 -5.28
N ILE A 143 -4.88 -22.01 -5.86
CA ILE A 143 -4.81 -21.85 -7.32
C ILE A 143 -3.91 -22.94 -7.90
N LYS A 144 -2.72 -23.16 -7.34
CA LYS A 144 -1.81 -24.22 -7.77
C LYS A 144 -2.50 -25.58 -7.82
N ARG A 145 -3.14 -26.00 -6.72
CA ARG A 145 -3.89 -27.28 -6.65
C ARG A 145 -5.00 -27.38 -7.68
N LYS A 146 -5.71 -26.28 -7.95
CA LYS A 146 -6.80 -26.26 -8.95
C LYS A 146 -6.26 -26.52 -10.36
N PHE A 147 -5.12 -25.92 -10.70
CA PHE A 147 -4.50 -26.09 -12.02
C PHE A 147 -3.74 -27.40 -12.16
N GLU A 148 -3.19 -27.96 -11.08
CA GLU A 148 -2.60 -29.32 -11.08
C GLU A 148 -3.63 -30.43 -11.21
N ARG A 149 -4.89 -30.20 -10.82
CA ARG A 149 -6.00 -31.17 -10.94
C ARG A 149 -6.77 -31.08 -12.26
N GLY A 150 -6.54 -30.03 -13.04
CA GLY A 150 -7.22 -29.77 -14.31
C GLY A 150 -6.30 -29.83 -15.53
N ALA A 151 -5.05 -30.29 -15.34
CA ALA A 151 -4.09 -30.67 -16.37
C ALA A 151 -3.90 -32.20 -16.34
#